data_AF-A0A2V2UML9-F1
#
_entry.id   AF-A0A2V2UML9-F1
#
_cell.length_a   1.000
_cell.length_b   1.000
_cell.length_c   1.000
_cell.angle_alpha   90.00
_cell.angle_beta   90.00
_cell.angle_gamma   90.00
#
_symmetry.space_group_name_H-M   'P 1'
#
loop_
_entity.id
_entity.type
_entity.pdbx_description
1 polymer ?
#
loop_
_entity_poly.entity_id
_entity_poly.type
_entity_poly.pdbx_seq_one_letter_code
_entity_poly.pdbx_strand_id
1 'polypeptide(L)'
;MRDLWVHGTVPPEKIEAERRERLSVLCEYDHNAYSKCSPYLNSGDILVWQEAISEEDKSGVFYPDIVSFQQFLRRLVPVEIKLNHPPSYSTLINTQLAENMTYEQLQRYVARLIGDPENYDRIRFTMHSPETKLPYFMKGRKKDRPTLGKLLSPPVPRYVALSRYLYYEYCKYTVTEIEAAHSLQFKLFNERVKPISQHWILMPREIPITPVELFSTCVREIQEAKSNSVHSFPTTPVCRKLRREKELQERDVLDSDMMFYQDLDPDDAWKELRLVDVWRGRIYNVFDKDHPRTF
;
A
#
# COMPACT_ATOMS: atom_id res chain seq x y z
N MET A 1 -49.51 -13.89 21.15
CA MET A 1 -50.59 -13.30 20.33
C MET A 1 -50.56 -11.80 20.56
N ARG A 2 -49.98 -11.07 19.59
CA ARG A 2 -50.18 -9.63 19.30
C ARG A 2 -49.88 -8.61 20.40
N ASP A 3 -48.62 -8.19 20.47
CA ASP A 3 -48.24 -6.81 20.84
C ASP A 3 -48.32 -5.95 19.57
N LEU A 4 -49.31 -5.05 19.51
CA LEU A 4 -49.51 -4.08 18.45
C LEU A 4 -49.08 -2.69 18.94
N TRP A 5 -48.06 -2.15 18.27
CA TRP A 5 -47.86 -0.74 17.90
C TRP A 5 -48.18 0.36 18.92
N VAL A 6 -47.13 1.03 19.41
CA VAL A 6 -47.18 2.48 19.65
C VAL A 6 -46.05 3.12 18.85
N HIS A 7 -46.43 3.66 17.70
CA HIS A 7 -45.62 4.60 16.93
C HIS A 7 -45.31 5.83 17.80
N GLY A 8 -44.08 5.93 18.27
CA GLY A 8 -43.49 7.21 18.64
C GLY A 8 -43.13 7.96 17.35
N THR A 9 -44.11 8.52 16.65
CA THR A 9 -43.83 9.47 15.57
C THR A 9 -43.26 10.72 16.22
N VAL A 10 -41.94 10.89 16.12
CA VAL A 10 -41.27 12.15 16.43
C VAL A 10 -41.97 13.25 15.62
N PRO A 11 -42.37 14.38 16.23
CA PRO A 11 -43.07 15.44 15.51
C PRO A 11 -42.22 15.91 14.33
N PRO A 12 -42.79 16.12 13.13
CA PRO A 12 -42.04 16.57 11.95
C PRO A 12 -41.28 17.89 12.24
N GLU A 13 -41.84 18.77 13.07
CA GLU A 13 -41.20 20.01 13.51
C GLU A 13 -39.94 19.77 14.37
N LYS A 14 -39.88 18.69 15.17
CA LYS A 14 -38.68 18.30 15.93
C LYS A 14 -37.62 17.68 15.01
N ILE A 15 -38.04 16.90 14.02
CA ILE A 15 -37.14 16.34 13.00
C ILE A 15 -36.55 17.45 12.13
N GLU A 16 -37.35 18.46 11.76
CA GLU A 16 -36.90 19.64 11.00
C GLU A 16 -36.03 20.57 11.82
N ALA A 17 -36.31 20.76 13.12
CA ALA A 17 -35.47 21.52 14.03
C ALA A 17 -34.12 20.83 14.27
N GLU A 18 -34.10 19.52 14.53
CA GLU A 18 -32.87 18.72 14.66
C GLU A 18 -32.09 18.67 13.34
N ARG A 19 -32.77 18.65 12.18
CA ARG A 19 -32.12 18.79 10.85
C ARG A 19 -31.55 20.17 10.61
N ARG A 20 -32.23 21.25 11.04
CA ARG A 20 -31.73 22.63 10.96
C ARG A 20 -30.52 22.85 11.86
N GLU A 21 -30.49 22.23 13.04
CA GLU A 21 -29.31 22.27 13.94
C GLU A 21 -28.10 21.53 13.36
N ARG A 22 -28.32 20.60 12.43
CA ARG A 22 -27.28 19.87 11.70
C ARG A 22 -26.84 20.53 10.40
N LEU A 23 -27.42 21.66 9.99
CA LEU A 23 -27.05 22.34 8.75
C LEU A 23 -26.23 23.59 9.05
N SER A 24 -25.01 23.64 8.52
CA SER A 24 -24.19 24.85 8.51
C SER A 24 -24.42 25.63 7.22
N VAL A 25 -24.58 26.96 7.33
CA VAL A 25 -24.71 27.86 6.17
C VAL A 25 -23.53 28.80 6.15
N LEU A 26 -22.78 28.76 5.05
CA LEU A 26 -21.63 29.60 4.79
C LEU A 26 -21.95 30.55 3.63
N CYS A 27 -21.45 31.77 3.69
CA CYS A 27 -21.55 32.75 2.60
C CYS A 27 -20.20 32.84 1.90
N GLU A 28 -20.24 32.89 0.57
CA GLU A 28 -19.09 33.21 -0.26
C GLU A 28 -18.92 34.74 -0.34
N TYR A 29 -17.73 35.25 -0.03
CA TYR A 29 -17.47 36.71 -0.04
C TYR A 29 -16.49 37.11 -1.16
N ASP A 30 -15.40 36.36 -1.34
CA ASP A 30 -14.35 36.64 -2.33
C ASP A 30 -14.02 35.39 -3.15
N HIS A 31 -14.69 35.21 -4.29
CA HIS A 31 -14.35 34.22 -5.33
C HIS A 31 -13.81 32.88 -4.77
N ASN A 32 -14.65 32.16 -4.03
CA ASN A 32 -14.39 30.94 -3.28
C ASN A 32 -13.74 31.09 -1.88
N ALA A 33 -13.92 32.23 -1.21
CA ALA A 33 -13.69 32.37 0.22
C ALA A 33 -15.02 32.25 0.99
N TYR A 34 -15.12 31.23 1.85
CA TYR A 34 -16.34 30.91 2.58
C TYR A 34 -16.18 31.23 4.06
N SER A 35 -17.13 31.96 4.62
CA SER A 35 -17.17 32.22 6.06
C SER A 35 -18.60 32.24 6.58
N LYS A 36 -18.78 32.34 7.90
CA LYS A 36 -20.12 32.39 8.49
C LYS A 36 -20.91 33.57 7.89
N CYS A 37 -22.20 33.36 7.67
CA CYS A 37 -23.05 34.39 7.11
C CYS A 37 -23.05 35.63 8.00
N SER A 38 -22.85 36.78 7.36
CA SER A 38 -23.06 38.10 7.92
C SER A 38 -24.54 38.25 8.29
N PRO A 39 -24.90 39.01 9.33
CA PRO A 39 -26.29 39.30 9.64
C PRO A 39 -27.00 40.09 8.52
N TYR A 40 -26.25 40.67 7.59
CA TYR A 40 -26.75 41.40 6.43
C TYR A 40 -26.34 40.67 5.16
N LEU A 41 -27.32 40.13 4.43
CA LEU A 41 -27.14 39.52 3.12
C LEU A 41 -27.50 40.54 2.03
N ASN A 42 -26.70 40.59 0.98
CA ASN A 42 -26.90 41.44 -0.17
C ASN A 42 -27.43 40.63 -1.37
N SER A 43 -28.08 41.33 -2.30
CA SER A 43 -28.49 40.72 -3.56
C SER A 43 -27.25 40.27 -4.35
N GLY A 44 -27.18 38.98 -4.66
CA GLY A 44 -26.05 38.36 -5.36
C GLY A 44 -25.12 37.54 -4.48
N ASP A 45 -25.32 37.55 -3.15
CA ASP A 45 -24.55 36.69 -2.24
C ASP A 45 -24.83 35.20 -2.52
N ILE A 46 -23.78 34.38 -2.50
CA ILE A 46 -23.87 32.93 -2.71
C ILE A 46 -23.83 32.24 -1.36
N LEU A 47 -24.90 31.51 -1.05
CA LEU A 47 -25.01 30.69 0.16
C LEU A 47 -24.71 29.23 -0.15
N VAL A 48 -23.91 28.61 0.71
CA VAL A 48 -23.63 27.18 0.65
C VAL A 48 -24.10 26.51 1.92
N TRP A 49 -24.96 25.50 1.75
CA TRP A 49 -25.43 24.63 2.81
C TRP A 49 -24.57 23.39 2.89
N GLN A 50 -24.17 23.02 4.09
CA GLN A 50 -23.45 21.79 4.36
C GLN A 50 -24.08 21.08 5.56
N GLU A 51 -24.45 19.81 5.36
CA GLU A 51 -24.86 18.93 6.44
C GLU A 51 -23.68 18.61 7.37
N ALA A 52 -23.95 18.58 8.67
CA ALA A 52 -23.02 18.16 9.68
C ALA A 52 -22.72 16.68 9.47
N ILE A 53 -21.45 16.40 9.23
CA ILE A 53 -20.93 15.05 9.07
C ILE A 53 -20.54 14.54 10.47
N SER A 54 -20.90 13.29 10.79
CA SER A 54 -20.48 12.63 12.03
C SER A 54 -18.96 12.49 12.09
N GLU A 55 -18.36 12.35 13.28
CA GLU A 55 -16.90 12.16 13.38
C GLU A 55 -16.46 10.85 12.71
N GLU A 56 -17.30 9.82 12.77
CA GLU A 56 -17.10 8.54 12.10
C GLU A 56 -17.04 8.72 10.58
N ASP A 57 -17.99 9.45 10.00
CA ASP A 57 -18.06 9.69 8.56
C ASP A 57 -16.96 10.65 8.07
N LYS A 58 -16.54 11.61 8.90
CA LYS A 58 -15.41 12.51 8.58
C LYS A 58 -14.15 11.73 8.29
N SER A 59 -13.93 10.62 8.99
CA SER A 59 -12.79 9.74 8.75
C SER A 59 -12.83 9.11 7.34
N GLY A 60 -14.01 8.95 6.75
CA GLY A 60 -14.22 8.32 5.43
C GLY A 60 -14.25 9.29 4.25
N VAL A 61 -14.33 10.60 4.49
CA VAL A 61 -14.47 11.61 3.43
C VAL A 61 -13.15 12.37 3.26
N PHE A 62 -12.70 12.56 2.01
CA PHE A 62 -11.45 13.28 1.74
C PHE A 62 -11.53 14.77 2.06
N TYR A 63 -12.71 15.36 1.85
CA TYR A 63 -13.00 16.78 2.04
C TYR A 63 -14.31 16.91 2.84
N PRO A 64 -14.25 16.88 4.18
CA PRO A 64 -15.44 16.85 5.03
C PRO A 64 -16.18 18.19 5.07
N ASP A 65 -15.64 19.25 4.49
CA ASP A 65 -16.23 20.59 4.50
C ASP A 65 -15.99 21.35 3.20
N ILE A 66 -16.82 22.38 2.96
CA ILE A 66 -16.74 23.17 1.72
C ILE A 66 -15.40 23.89 1.57
N VAL A 67 -14.77 24.31 2.67
CA VAL A 67 -13.49 25.04 2.62
C VAL A 67 -12.38 24.09 2.16
N SER A 68 -12.30 22.89 2.72
CA SER A 68 -11.35 21.86 2.30
C SER A 68 -11.62 21.37 0.87
N PHE A 69 -12.88 21.22 0.47
CA PHE A 69 -13.25 20.86 -0.90
C PHE A 69 -12.84 21.93 -1.93
N GLN A 70 -12.99 23.20 -1.59
CA GLN A 70 -12.62 24.31 -2.46
C GLN A 70 -11.10 24.48 -2.58
N GLN A 71 -10.37 24.24 -1.49
CA GLN A 71 -8.91 24.14 -1.56
C GLN A 71 -8.46 23.01 -2.49
N PHE A 72 -9.18 21.88 -2.52
CA PHE A 72 -8.96 20.81 -3.48
C PHE A 72 -9.13 21.30 -4.93
N LEU A 73 -10.26 21.95 -5.25
CA LEU A 73 -10.54 22.44 -6.61
C LEU A 73 -9.49 23.42 -7.13
N ARG A 74 -8.94 24.27 -6.26
CA ARG A 74 -7.94 25.28 -6.63
C ARG A 74 -6.55 24.72 -6.94
N ARG A 75 -6.25 23.49 -6.51
CA ARG A 75 -4.90 22.89 -6.59
C ARG A 75 -4.89 21.58 -7.37
N LEU A 76 -5.76 21.45 -8.36
CA LEU A 76 -5.83 20.26 -9.20
C LEU A 76 -4.63 20.18 -10.14
N VAL A 77 -3.96 19.04 -10.11
CA VAL A 77 -2.87 18.68 -11.02
C VAL A 77 -3.24 17.42 -11.81
N PRO A 78 -2.91 17.36 -13.11
CA PRO A 78 -3.17 16.17 -13.92
C PRO A 78 -2.26 15.03 -13.46
N VAL A 79 -2.86 13.85 -13.25
CA VAL A 79 -2.15 12.65 -12.82
C VAL A 79 -2.68 11.41 -13.53
N GLU A 80 -1.74 10.62 -14.02
CA GLU A 80 -1.93 9.29 -14.59
C GLU A 80 -1.28 8.28 -13.64
N ILE A 81 -2.13 7.53 -12.94
CA ILE A 81 -1.71 6.52 -11.97
C ILE A 81 -1.55 5.19 -12.71
N LYS A 82 -0.35 4.61 -12.63
CA LYS A 82 0.04 3.42 -13.39
C LYS A 82 0.48 2.29 -12.48
N LEU A 83 0.13 1.06 -12.84
CA LEU A 83 0.65 -0.12 -12.15
C LEU A 83 2.15 -0.27 -12.41
N ASN A 84 2.93 -0.41 -11.34
CA ASN A 84 4.38 -0.64 -11.38
C ASN A 84 4.70 -2.10 -11.68
N HIS A 85 4.37 -2.57 -12.89
CA HIS A 85 4.57 -3.96 -13.28
C HIS A 85 5.29 -4.07 -14.63
N PRO A 86 6.63 -4.17 -14.65
CA PRO A 86 7.35 -4.32 -15.91
C PRO A 86 6.98 -5.64 -16.62
N PRO A 87 6.94 -5.66 -17.97
CA PRO A 87 7.30 -4.57 -18.87
C PRO A 87 6.15 -3.57 -19.12
N SER A 88 4.92 -3.87 -18.70
CA SER A 88 3.71 -3.12 -19.02
C SER A 88 3.22 -2.26 -17.85
N TYR A 89 3.36 -0.95 -17.96
CA TYR A 89 2.87 0.00 -16.95
C TYR A 89 1.43 0.43 -17.26
N SER A 90 0.47 -0.46 -17.04
CA SER A 90 -0.94 -0.20 -17.35
C SER A 90 -1.49 0.97 -16.52
N THR A 91 -2.28 1.82 -17.18
CA THR A 91 -2.92 2.96 -16.54
C THR A 91 -4.16 2.47 -15.77
N LEU A 92 -4.19 2.72 -14.47
CA LEU A 92 -5.38 2.49 -13.64
C LEU A 92 -6.39 3.61 -13.89
N ILE A 93 -5.92 4.86 -13.84
CA ILE A 93 -6.77 6.03 -14.04
C ILE A 93 -5.95 7.22 -14.56
N ASN A 94 -6.60 8.07 -15.34
CA ASN A 94 -6.11 9.37 -15.80
C ASN A 94 -7.11 10.44 -15.34
N THR A 95 -6.71 11.29 -14.41
CA THR A 95 -7.62 12.21 -13.71
C THR A 95 -6.87 13.47 -13.24
N GLN A 96 -7.55 14.34 -12.50
CA GLN A 96 -6.95 15.46 -11.79
C GLN A 96 -7.16 15.28 -10.29
N LEU A 97 -6.09 15.42 -9.51
CA LEU A 97 -6.12 15.31 -8.04
C LEU A 97 -5.48 16.55 -7.41
N ALA A 98 -5.79 16.82 -6.15
CA ALA A 98 -5.17 17.94 -5.45
C ALA A 98 -3.67 17.69 -5.20
N GLU A 99 -2.85 18.68 -5.53
CA GLU A 99 -1.40 18.66 -5.32
C GLU A 99 -1.01 18.42 -3.85
N ASN A 100 -1.80 18.94 -2.91
CA ASN A 100 -1.57 18.77 -1.47
C ASN A 100 -2.19 17.48 -0.89
N MET A 101 -2.76 16.60 -1.71
CA MET A 101 -3.28 15.30 -1.26
C MET A 101 -2.18 14.54 -0.52
N THR A 102 -2.48 14.08 0.70
CA THR A 102 -1.50 13.35 1.50
C THR A 102 -1.27 11.95 0.93
N TYR A 103 -0.15 11.34 1.29
CA TYR A 103 0.16 9.97 0.89
C TYR A 103 -0.97 9.00 1.28
N GLU A 104 -1.49 9.12 2.49
CA GLU A 104 -2.60 8.29 2.99
C GLU A 104 -3.90 8.53 2.22
N GLN A 105 -4.26 9.79 1.96
CA GLN A 105 -5.44 10.09 1.14
C GLN A 105 -5.32 9.45 -0.25
N LEU A 106 -4.13 9.55 -0.86
CA LEU A 106 -3.85 8.96 -2.16
C LEU A 106 -3.88 7.42 -2.13
N GLN A 107 -3.36 6.80 -1.06
CA GLN A 107 -3.48 5.37 -0.82
C GLN A 107 -4.95 4.96 -0.76
N ARG A 108 -5.78 5.62 0.06
CA ARG A 108 -7.22 5.34 0.19
C ARG A 108 -7.97 5.56 -1.12
N TYR A 109 -7.57 6.55 -1.91
CA TYR A 109 -8.14 6.80 -3.24
C TYR A 109 -7.88 5.62 -4.18
N VAL A 110 -6.63 5.17 -4.28
CA VAL A 110 -6.27 4.02 -5.12
C VAL A 110 -6.87 2.72 -4.58
N ALA A 111 -6.90 2.53 -3.26
CA ALA A 111 -7.50 1.39 -2.58
C ALA A 111 -8.97 1.18 -2.96
N ARG A 112 -9.75 2.27 -2.99
CA ARG A 112 -11.13 2.26 -3.47
C ARG A 112 -11.24 1.88 -4.94
N LEU A 113 -10.35 2.39 -5.79
CA LEU A 113 -10.36 2.09 -7.23
C LEU A 113 -10.03 0.62 -7.54
N ILE A 114 -9.16 0.00 -6.74
CA ILE A 114 -8.79 -1.41 -6.91
C ILE A 114 -9.70 -2.38 -6.14
N GLY A 115 -10.69 -1.87 -5.39
CA GLY A 115 -11.67 -2.68 -4.66
C GLY A 115 -11.22 -3.21 -3.30
N ASP A 116 -10.23 -2.58 -2.66
CA ASP A 116 -9.69 -3.01 -1.35
C ASP A 116 -9.48 -1.80 -0.40
N PRO A 117 -10.55 -1.12 0.03
CA PRO A 117 -10.48 0.12 0.80
C PRO A 117 -9.87 -0.06 2.21
N GLU A 118 -9.97 -1.25 2.80
CA GLU A 118 -9.53 -1.52 4.17
C GLU A 118 -8.01 -1.70 4.27
N ASN A 119 -7.35 -2.14 3.19
CA ASN A 119 -5.90 -2.40 3.17
C ASN A 119 -5.11 -1.34 2.39
N TYR A 120 -5.54 -0.08 2.45
CA TYR A 120 -4.91 1.02 1.71
C TYR A 120 -3.41 1.18 1.99
N ASP A 121 -2.93 0.87 3.20
CA ASP A 121 -1.50 1.00 3.53
C ASP A 121 -0.63 -0.03 2.81
N ARG A 122 -1.19 -0.98 2.05
CA ARG A 122 -0.42 -1.86 1.16
C ARG A 122 -0.05 -1.22 -0.17
N ILE A 123 -0.60 -0.05 -0.49
CA ILE A 123 -0.30 0.64 -1.74
C ILE A 123 0.96 1.48 -1.56
N ARG A 124 2.01 1.16 -2.34
CA ARG A 124 3.26 1.93 -2.37
C ARG A 124 3.37 2.71 -3.67
N PHE A 125 3.61 4.00 -3.56
CA PHE A 125 3.86 4.88 -4.70
C PHE A 125 5.35 4.99 -5.05
N THR A 126 5.63 5.07 -6.34
CA THR A 126 6.96 5.26 -6.91
C THR A 126 6.91 6.42 -7.91
N MET A 127 7.90 7.32 -7.83
CA MET A 127 7.96 8.52 -8.67
C MET A 127 8.28 8.17 -10.13
N HIS A 128 8.07 9.11 -11.04
CA HIS A 128 8.53 9.00 -12.41
C HIS A 128 9.89 9.68 -12.60
N SER A 129 10.83 8.98 -13.24
CA SER A 129 12.07 9.59 -13.73
C SER A 129 11.87 10.13 -15.15
N PRO A 130 11.95 11.45 -15.37
CA PRO A 130 11.85 12.03 -16.72
C PRO A 130 13.02 11.60 -17.62
N GLU A 131 14.16 11.23 -17.05
CA GLU A 131 15.38 10.86 -17.79
C GLU A 131 15.27 9.46 -18.38
N THR A 132 14.92 8.49 -17.54
CA THR A 132 14.84 7.08 -17.94
C THR A 132 13.45 6.70 -18.44
N LYS A 133 12.45 7.57 -18.20
CA LYS A 133 11.01 7.31 -18.44
C LYS A 133 10.50 6.08 -17.68
N LEU A 134 11.13 5.76 -16.56
CA LEU A 134 10.85 4.59 -15.72
C LEU A 134 10.55 5.01 -14.27
N PRO A 135 9.96 4.11 -13.47
CA PRO A 135 9.78 4.34 -12.04
C PRO A 135 11.12 4.62 -11.33
N TYR A 136 11.12 5.61 -10.43
CA TYR A 136 12.24 5.99 -9.58
C TYR A 136 11.91 5.71 -8.12
N PHE A 137 12.62 4.74 -7.54
CA PHE A 137 12.41 4.32 -6.16
C PHE A 137 12.83 5.41 -5.17
N MET A 138 11.93 5.73 -4.24
CA MET A 138 12.21 6.64 -3.13
C MET A 138 12.53 5.84 -1.87
N LYS A 139 13.55 6.26 -1.13
CA LYS A 139 13.72 5.85 0.27
C LYS A 139 12.95 6.85 1.13
N GLY A 140 11.82 6.40 1.70
CA GLY A 140 11.00 7.19 2.62
C GLY A 140 10.90 6.55 3.99
N ARG A 141 10.63 7.36 5.01
CA ARG A 141 10.14 6.92 6.32
C ARG A 141 8.73 7.45 6.50
N LYS A 142 7.91 6.79 7.32
CA LYS A 142 6.51 7.19 7.60
C LYS A 142 6.33 8.67 7.93
N LYS A 143 7.24 9.25 8.72
CA LYS A 143 7.20 10.68 9.13
C LYS A 143 7.44 11.66 7.98
N ASP A 144 8.06 11.20 6.90
CA ASP A 144 8.48 12.01 5.76
C ASP A 144 7.69 11.64 4.49
N ARG A 145 6.49 11.05 4.64
CA ARG A 145 5.67 10.63 3.50
C ARG A 145 5.28 11.86 2.66
N PRO A 146 5.62 11.87 1.35
CA PRO A 146 5.40 13.03 0.49
C PRO A 146 3.91 13.22 0.16
N THR A 147 3.51 14.46 -0.12
CA THR A 147 2.24 14.77 -0.79
C THR A 147 2.30 14.42 -2.28
N LEU A 148 1.15 14.42 -2.96
CA LEU A 148 1.07 14.19 -4.40
C LEU A 148 2.02 15.11 -5.19
N GLY A 149 2.01 16.43 -4.92
CA GLY A 149 2.88 17.39 -5.60
C GLY A 149 4.36 17.04 -5.47
N LYS A 150 4.78 16.54 -4.31
CA LYS A 150 6.17 16.09 -4.09
C LYS A 150 6.47 14.78 -4.81
N LEU A 151 5.50 13.86 -4.92
CA LEU A 151 5.62 12.63 -5.71
C LEU A 151 5.69 12.88 -7.22
N LEU A 152 5.03 13.94 -7.69
CA LEU A 152 5.06 14.37 -9.09
C LEU A 152 6.26 15.28 -9.41
N SER A 153 6.91 15.86 -8.40
CA SER A 153 8.11 16.66 -8.59
C SER A 153 9.22 15.79 -9.17
N PRO A 154 10.00 16.26 -10.16
CA PRO A 154 11.07 15.46 -10.71
C PRO A 154 12.15 15.20 -9.64
N PRO A 155 12.74 13.99 -9.60
CA PRO A 155 13.77 13.66 -8.62
C PRO A 155 15.11 14.39 -8.90
N VAL A 156 15.26 15.03 -10.06
CA VAL A 156 16.51 15.66 -10.50
C VAL A 156 16.34 17.18 -10.65
N PRO A 157 17.24 18.01 -10.06
CA PRO A 157 17.06 19.47 -9.98
C PRO A 157 16.93 20.23 -11.29
N ARG A 158 17.40 19.65 -12.41
CA ARG A 158 17.37 20.30 -13.73
C ARG A 158 15.99 20.31 -14.38
N TYR A 159 15.07 19.50 -13.88
CA TYR A 159 13.68 19.51 -14.30
C TYR A 159 12.86 20.28 -13.26
N VAL A 160 12.01 21.20 -13.72
CA VAL A 160 11.19 22.04 -12.84
C VAL A 160 9.69 21.75 -13.01
N ALA A 161 9.30 21.19 -14.16
CA ALA A 161 7.91 20.81 -14.43
C ALA A 161 7.52 19.53 -13.67
N LEU A 162 6.31 19.52 -13.10
CA LEU A 162 5.71 18.35 -12.48
C LEU A 162 5.49 17.25 -13.54
N SER A 163 5.84 16.02 -13.18
CA SER A 163 5.44 14.83 -13.93
C SER A 163 3.93 14.65 -13.82
N ARG A 164 3.31 14.12 -14.88
CA ARG A 164 1.93 13.61 -14.82
C ARG A 164 1.86 12.15 -14.40
N TYR A 165 2.96 11.41 -14.42
CA TYR A 165 2.96 9.97 -14.15
C TYR A 165 3.31 9.69 -12.70
N LEU A 166 2.52 8.82 -12.08
CA LEU A 166 2.78 8.23 -10.79
C LEU A 166 2.61 6.71 -10.89
N TYR A 167 3.53 5.94 -10.33
CA TYR A 167 3.43 4.49 -10.32
C TYR A 167 2.98 4.01 -8.95
N TYR A 168 2.16 2.96 -8.91
CA TYR A 168 1.77 2.29 -7.67
C TYR A 168 2.04 0.78 -7.78
N GLU A 169 2.32 0.16 -6.65
CA GLU A 169 2.29 -1.30 -6.50
C GLU A 169 1.45 -1.66 -5.27
N TYR A 170 0.85 -2.84 -5.30
CA TYR A 170 0.16 -3.41 -4.16
C TYR A 170 1.10 -4.42 -3.48
N CYS A 171 1.54 -4.10 -2.27
CA CYS A 171 2.55 -4.84 -1.53
C CYS A 171 1.94 -5.97 -0.70
N LYS A 172 2.75 -7.03 -0.47
CA LYS A 172 2.41 -8.10 0.48
C LYS A 172 2.26 -7.56 1.91
N TYR A 173 3.23 -6.77 2.33
CA TYR A 173 3.27 -6.08 3.63
C TYR A 173 2.78 -4.64 3.48
N THR A 174 2.31 -4.05 4.56
CA THR A 174 1.99 -2.62 4.56
C THR A 174 3.24 -1.78 4.34
N VAL A 175 3.08 -0.60 3.75
CA VAL A 175 4.15 0.37 3.57
C VAL A 175 4.74 0.77 4.92
N THR A 176 3.91 0.90 5.97
CA THR A 176 4.40 1.17 7.32
C THR A 176 5.38 0.09 7.80
N GLU A 177 5.05 -1.19 7.64
CA GLU A 177 5.93 -2.31 8.01
C GLU A 177 7.22 -2.29 7.18
N ILE A 178 7.12 -2.09 5.87
CA ILE A 178 8.28 -2.03 4.97
C ILE A 178 9.23 -0.87 5.36
N GLU A 179 8.68 0.28 5.74
CA GLU A 179 9.47 1.45 6.15
C GLU A 179 10.18 1.23 7.50
N ALA A 180 9.57 0.44 8.40
CA ALA A 180 10.08 0.13 9.73
C ALA A 180 11.06 -1.06 9.78
N ALA A 181 11.09 -1.90 8.75
CA ALA A 181 11.83 -3.15 8.73
C ALA A 181 13.03 -3.17 7.76
N HIS A 182 13.96 -4.10 7.99
CA HIS A 182 14.87 -4.60 6.97
C HIS A 182 14.11 -5.56 6.05
N SER A 183 14.10 -5.27 4.75
CA SER A 183 13.55 -6.18 3.75
C SER A 183 14.65 -7.10 3.27
N LEU A 184 14.51 -8.40 3.51
CA LEU A 184 15.47 -9.42 3.12
C LEU A 184 14.84 -10.34 2.08
N GLN A 185 15.56 -10.56 0.99
CA GLN A 185 15.23 -11.60 0.01
C GLN A 185 16.10 -12.82 0.28
N PHE A 186 15.48 -14.00 0.33
CA PHE A 186 16.21 -15.25 0.40
C PHE A 186 15.75 -16.21 -0.72
N LYS A 187 16.64 -17.15 -1.03
CA LYS A 187 16.41 -18.19 -2.04
C LYS A 187 16.66 -19.54 -1.42
N LEU A 188 15.77 -20.48 -1.69
CA LEU A 188 15.98 -21.88 -1.34
C LEU A 188 16.69 -22.58 -2.48
N PHE A 189 17.58 -23.48 -2.13
CA PHE A 189 18.34 -24.29 -3.07
C PHE A 189 18.20 -25.75 -2.68
N ASN A 190 18.06 -26.63 -3.68
CA ASN A 190 18.09 -28.07 -3.44
C ASN A 190 19.53 -28.57 -3.28
N GLU A 191 19.67 -29.88 -3.03
CA GLU A 191 20.96 -30.58 -2.92
C GLU A 191 21.87 -30.39 -4.14
N ARG A 192 21.31 -30.06 -5.30
CA ARG A 192 22.05 -29.80 -6.56
C ARG A 192 22.34 -28.31 -6.78
N VAL A 193 22.14 -27.46 -5.78
CA VAL A 193 22.34 -26.01 -5.82
C VAL A 193 21.50 -25.35 -6.93
N LYS A 194 20.34 -25.92 -7.25
CA LYS A 194 19.34 -25.28 -8.12
C LYS A 194 18.36 -24.48 -7.27
N PRO A 195 18.04 -23.23 -7.63
CA PRO A 195 17.06 -22.45 -6.89
C PRO A 195 15.67 -23.09 -7.01
N ILE A 196 15.06 -23.39 -5.87
CA ILE A 196 13.71 -23.97 -5.75
C ILE A 196 12.69 -22.83 -5.74
N SER A 197 12.90 -21.86 -4.85
CA SER A 197 11.98 -20.75 -4.61
C SER A 197 12.72 -19.50 -4.17
N GLN A 198 12.03 -18.37 -4.23
CA GLN A 198 12.52 -17.06 -3.79
C GLN A 198 11.42 -16.40 -2.97
N HIS A 199 11.81 -15.85 -1.83
CA HIS A 199 10.90 -15.33 -0.83
C HIS A 199 11.41 -13.99 -0.29
N TRP A 200 10.49 -13.22 0.29
CA TRP A 200 10.79 -11.94 0.92
C TRP A 200 10.25 -11.92 2.33
N ILE A 201 11.06 -11.47 3.28
CA ILE A 201 10.65 -11.29 4.68
C ILE A 201 11.02 -9.89 5.17
N LEU A 202 10.34 -9.48 6.24
CA LEU A 202 10.63 -8.26 6.97
C LEU A 202 11.21 -8.61 8.33
N MET A 203 12.37 -8.04 8.64
CA MET A 203 13.03 -8.17 9.94
C MET A 203 13.05 -6.83 10.68
N PRO A 204 12.89 -6.78 12.01
CA PRO A 204 12.96 -5.53 12.77
C PRO A 204 14.31 -4.81 12.57
N ARG A 205 14.30 -3.48 12.54
CA ARG A 205 15.55 -2.66 12.45
C ARG A 205 16.19 -2.37 13.80
N GLU A 206 15.39 -2.37 14.86
CA GLU A 206 15.80 -1.87 16.17
C GLU A 206 16.38 -2.96 17.06
N ILE A 207 16.21 -4.22 16.66
CA ILE A 207 16.63 -5.42 17.40
C ILE A 207 17.67 -6.15 16.55
N PRO A 208 18.80 -6.60 17.12
CA PRO A 208 19.76 -7.43 16.42
C PRO A 208 19.08 -8.68 15.86
N ILE A 209 19.35 -9.02 14.61
CA ILE A 209 18.73 -10.19 13.99
C ILE A 209 19.47 -11.44 14.49
N THR A 210 18.75 -12.28 15.24
CA THR A 210 19.27 -13.57 15.68
C THR A 210 19.02 -14.67 14.63
N PRO A 211 19.85 -15.73 14.57
CA PRO A 211 19.58 -16.87 13.70
C PRO A 211 18.20 -17.51 13.97
N VAL A 212 17.81 -17.64 15.23
CA VAL A 212 16.53 -18.21 15.65
C VAL A 212 15.36 -17.44 15.03
N GLU A 213 15.35 -16.11 15.16
CA GLU A 213 14.32 -15.25 14.58
C GLU A 213 14.34 -15.27 13.05
N LEU A 214 15.53 -15.23 12.44
CA LEU A 214 15.68 -15.23 10.99
C LEU A 214 15.12 -16.53 10.37
N PHE A 215 15.57 -17.69 10.85
CA PHE A 215 15.16 -18.97 10.28
C PHE A 215 13.69 -19.28 10.57
N SER A 216 13.19 -18.98 11.78
CA SER A 216 11.76 -19.15 12.09
C SER A 216 10.87 -18.28 11.21
N THR A 217 11.31 -17.07 10.86
CA THR A 217 10.57 -16.17 9.95
C THR A 217 10.62 -16.70 8.51
N CYS A 218 11.76 -17.18 8.04
CA CYS A 218 11.90 -17.80 6.72
C CYS A 218 10.99 -19.03 6.56
N VAL A 219 10.93 -19.92 7.55
CA VAL A 219 10.10 -21.14 7.48
C VAL A 219 8.62 -20.82 7.50
N ARG A 220 8.18 -19.90 8.36
CA ARG A 220 6.80 -19.40 8.36
C ARG A 220 6.39 -18.83 7.01
N GLU A 221 7.27 -18.03 6.39
CA GLU A 221 7.03 -17.48 5.05
C GLU A 221 6.83 -18.58 4.00
N ILE A 222 7.65 -19.63 4.04
CA ILE A 222 7.54 -20.76 3.11
C ILE A 222 6.20 -21.50 3.30
N GLN A 223 5.80 -21.73 4.55
CA GLN A 223 4.56 -22.41 4.90
C GLN A 223 3.33 -21.58 4.47
N GLU A 224 3.34 -20.27 4.70
CA GLU A 224 2.25 -19.35 4.31
C GLU A 224 2.14 -19.12 2.79
N ALA A 225 3.26 -19.16 2.06
CA ALA A 225 3.25 -18.98 0.61
C ALA A 225 2.43 -20.09 -0.11
N LYS A 226 2.34 -21.29 0.48
CA LYS A 226 1.54 -22.39 -0.08
C LYS A 226 0.05 -22.23 0.21
N SER A 227 -0.33 -21.75 1.41
CA SER A 227 -1.74 -21.57 1.80
C SER A 227 -2.42 -20.45 1.00
N ASN A 228 -1.68 -19.38 0.68
CA ASN A 228 -2.19 -18.22 -0.06
C ASN A 228 -2.26 -18.36 -1.59
N SER A 229 -2.00 -19.56 -2.15
CA SER A 229 -2.13 -19.80 -3.60
C SER A 229 -3.58 -19.73 -4.13
N VAL A 230 -4.56 -19.48 -3.26
CA VAL A 230 -5.98 -19.30 -3.63
C VAL A 230 -6.37 -17.84 -3.92
N HIS A 231 -5.59 -16.83 -3.51
CA HIS A 231 -5.96 -15.41 -3.76
C HIS A 231 -4.79 -14.46 -4.13
N SER A 232 -3.60 -14.96 -4.46
CA SER A 232 -2.54 -14.09 -4.96
C SER A 232 -2.77 -13.68 -6.42
N PHE A 233 -3.07 -12.40 -6.66
CA PHE A 233 -2.85 -11.81 -7.96
C PHE A 233 -1.37 -12.01 -8.33
N PRO A 234 -1.06 -12.64 -9.48
CA PRO A 234 0.26 -13.21 -9.71
C PRO A 234 1.29 -12.11 -9.97
N THR A 235 2.12 -11.81 -8.97
CA THR A 235 3.33 -10.98 -9.11
C THR A 235 4.56 -11.85 -9.30
N THR A 236 4.56 -12.72 -10.33
CA THR A 236 5.70 -13.09 -11.19
C THR A 236 5.37 -14.33 -12.00
N PRO A 237 5.31 -14.26 -13.35
CA PRO A 237 5.29 -15.46 -14.18
C PRO A 237 6.74 -15.94 -14.40
N VAL A 238 7.11 -17.07 -13.81
CA VAL A 238 8.31 -17.80 -14.26
C VAL A 238 7.95 -18.52 -15.55
N CYS A 239 8.62 -18.10 -16.62
CA CYS A 239 8.50 -18.61 -17.99
C CYS A 239 8.72 -20.13 -18.04
N ARG A 240 7.67 -20.92 -18.34
CA ARG A 240 7.79 -22.35 -18.66
C ARG A 240 7.73 -22.54 -20.18
N LYS A 241 8.87 -22.83 -20.81
CA LYS A 241 8.92 -23.44 -22.15
C LYS A 241 9.31 -24.92 -22.03
N LEU A 242 8.38 -25.76 -22.48
CA LEU A 242 8.43 -27.18 -22.86
C LEU A 242 9.78 -27.92 -22.71
N ARG A 243 9.81 -28.95 -21.84
CA ARG A 243 10.46 -30.26 -22.10
C ARG A 243 9.83 -31.37 -21.23
N ARG A 244 8.76 -31.98 -21.76
CA ARG A 244 7.72 -32.76 -21.04
C ARG A 244 8.10 -34.10 -20.37
N GLU A 245 9.34 -34.59 -20.40
CA GLU A 245 9.64 -35.93 -19.85
C GLU A 245 10.69 -35.94 -18.73
N LYS A 246 11.62 -34.98 -18.69
CA LYS A 246 12.50 -34.76 -17.51
C LYS A 246 11.82 -33.97 -16.40
N GLU A 247 10.71 -33.29 -16.72
CA GLU A 247 9.94 -32.45 -15.80
C GLU A 247 9.18 -33.24 -14.73
N LEU A 248 8.86 -34.53 -14.93
CA LEU A 248 8.10 -35.33 -13.96
C LEU A 248 8.98 -35.75 -12.76
N GLN A 249 10.18 -36.29 -13.02
CA GLN A 249 11.15 -36.58 -11.96
C GLN A 249 11.69 -35.31 -11.29
N GLU A 250 11.92 -34.23 -12.04
CA GLU A 250 12.32 -32.95 -11.44
C GLU A 250 11.19 -32.32 -10.61
N ARG A 251 9.92 -32.52 -10.97
CA ARG A 251 8.78 -32.09 -10.14
C ARG A 251 8.67 -32.91 -8.86
N ASP A 252 8.76 -34.23 -8.92
CA ASP A 252 8.66 -35.07 -7.72
C ASP A 252 9.77 -34.75 -6.70
N VAL A 253 10.99 -34.45 -7.18
CA VAL A 253 12.11 -34.02 -6.32
C VAL A 253 11.88 -32.61 -5.75
N LEU A 254 11.42 -31.65 -6.57
CA LEU A 254 11.09 -30.30 -6.08
C LEU A 254 9.94 -30.32 -5.07
N ASP A 255 8.95 -31.19 -5.27
CA ASP A 255 7.83 -31.37 -4.35
C ASP A 255 8.31 -32.00 -3.03
N SER A 256 9.18 -33.01 -3.08
CA SER A 256 9.81 -33.60 -1.88
C SER A 256 10.67 -32.59 -1.12
N ASP A 257 11.51 -31.82 -1.82
CA ASP A 257 12.34 -30.77 -1.21
C ASP A 257 11.47 -29.70 -0.56
N MET A 258 10.33 -29.36 -1.16
CA MET A 258 9.40 -28.38 -0.59
C MET A 258 8.60 -28.92 0.60
N MET A 259 8.32 -30.23 0.65
CA MET A 259 7.70 -30.87 1.82
C MET A 259 8.60 -30.80 3.05
N PHE A 260 9.92 -30.97 2.89
CA PHE A 260 10.87 -30.83 4.00
C PHE A 260 10.73 -29.48 4.72
N TYR A 261 10.70 -28.37 3.98
CA TYR A 261 10.56 -27.04 4.58
C TYR A 261 9.16 -26.78 5.15
N GLN A 262 8.13 -27.51 4.70
CA GLN A 262 6.77 -27.36 5.21
C GLN A 262 6.58 -28.06 6.55
N ASP A 263 7.17 -29.24 6.69
CA ASP A 263 7.06 -30.05 7.90
C ASP A 263 8.06 -29.62 8.99
N LEU A 264 8.99 -28.73 8.65
CA LEU A 264 9.97 -28.19 9.59
C LEU A 264 9.30 -27.27 10.62
N ASP A 265 9.56 -27.52 11.91
CA ASP A 265 9.13 -26.63 12.99
C ASP A 265 9.89 -25.29 12.88
N PRO A 266 9.19 -24.14 12.75
CA PRO A 266 9.82 -22.84 12.68
C PRO A 266 10.76 -22.55 13.86
N ASP A 267 10.44 -22.99 15.07
CA ASP A 267 11.22 -22.67 16.28
C ASP A 267 12.55 -23.45 16.33
N ASP A 268 12.60 -24.61 15.67
CA ASP A 268 13.78 -25.47 15.56
C ASP A 268 14.51 -25.34 14.22
N ALA A 269 13.96 -24.55 13.29
CA ALA A 269 14.51 -24.39 11.95
C ALA A 269 15.98 -23.97 11.90
N TRP A 270 16.43 -23.18 12.87
CA TRP A 270 17.82 -22.72 12.97
C TRP A 270 18.83 -23.84 13.27
N LYS A 271 18.37 -24.99 13.79
CA LYS A 271 19.22 -26.17 14.05
C LYS A 271 19.56 -26.90 12.75
N GLU A 272 18.58 -27.00 11.86
CA GLU A 272 18.64 -27.77 10.60
C GLU A 272 19.09 -26.91 9.41
N LEU A 273 18.74 -25.62 9.39
CA LEU A 273 19.02 -24.73 8.29
C LEU A 273 20.34 -23.96 8.48
N ARG A 274 20.94 -23.56 7.35
CA ARG A 274 22.17 -22.77 7.29
C ARG A 274 22.01 -21.65 6.29
N LEU A 275 22.56 -20.48 6.61
CA LEU A 275 22.59 -19.36 5.69
C LEU A 275 23.95 -19.37 4.97
N VAL A 276 23.92 -19.27 3.65
CA VAL A 276 25.13 -19.31 2.81
C VAL A 276 25.26 -18.05 1.99
N ASP A 277 26.46 -17.50 1.95
CA ASP A 277 26.83 -16.41 1.03
C ASP A 277 27.27 -17.02 -0.30
N VAL A 278 26.50 -16.78 -1.36
CA VAL A 278 26.76 -17.34 -2.68
C VAL A 278 27.12 -16.22 -3.64
N TRP A 279 28.31 -16.29 -4.21
CA TRP A 279 28.77 -15.36 -5.24
C TRP A 279 29.26 -16.13 -6.47
N ARG A 280 28.76 -15.76 -7.65
CA ARG A 280 29.09 -16.42 -8.93
C ARG A 280 29.02 -17.96 -8.89
N GLY A 281 28.03 -18.50 -8.19
CA GLY A 281 27.80 -19.95 -8.08
C GLY A 281 28.74 -20.71 -7.14
N ARG A 282 29.50 -20.01 -6.28
CA ARG A 282 30.33 -20.60 -5.23
C ARG A 282 29.89 -20.11 -3.86
N ILE A 283 29.96 -20.97 -2.86
CA ILE A 283 29.72 -20.63 -1.46
C ILE A 283 31.01 -20.01 -0.90
N TYR A 284 30.91 -18.78 -0.40
CA TYR A 284 32.05 -18.05 0.19
C TYR A 284 32.03 -18.10 1.71
N ASN A 285 30.84 -17.96 2.30
CA ASN A 285 30.65 -17.99 3.74
C ASN A 285 29.48 -18.90 4.09
N VAL A 286 29.60 -19.61 5.21
CA VAL A 286 28.49 -20.33 5.85
C VAL A 286 28.29 -19.68 7.20
N PHE A 287 27.11 -19.11 7.39
CA PHE A 287 26.69 -18.55 8.66
C PHE A 287 25.93 -19.63 9.44
N ASP A 288 26.67 -20.30 10.34
CA ASP A 288 26.15 -21.33 11.25
C ASP A 288 25.63 -20.70 12.56
N LYS A 289 24.98 -21.50 13.41
CA LYS A 289 24.47 -21.12 14.74
C LYS A 289 25.53 -20.50 15.66
N ASP A 290 26.79 -20.85 15.46
CA ASP A 290 27.94 -20.37 16.24
C ASP A 290 28.61 -19.13 15.61
N HIS A 291 28.03 -18.57 14.55
CA HIS A 291 28.63 -17.43 13.87
C HIS A 291 28.61 -16.18 14.78
N PRO A 292 29.76 -15.55 15.06
CA PRO A 292 29.91 -14.53 16.11
C PRO A 292 29.24 -13.19 15.78
N ARG A 293 28.68 -13.04 14.57
CA ARG A 293 27.98 -11.84 14.15
C ARG A 293 26.48 -12.12 14.12
N THR A 294 25.76 -11.46 15.02
CA THR A 294 24.36 -11.08 14.81
C THR A 294 24.29 -10.12 13.62
N PHE A 295 23.26 -10.27 12.78
CA PHE A 295 23.08 -9.47 11.58
C PHE A 295 22.39 -8.14 11.88
#